data_AF-A0A946XPP8-F1
#
_entry.id   AF-A0A946XPP8-F1
#
_cell.length_a   1.000
_cell.length_b   1.000
_cell.length_c   1.000
_cell.angle_alpha   90.00
_cell.angle_beta   90.00
_cell.angle_gamma   90.00
#
_symmetry.space_group_name_H-M   'P 1'
#
loop_
_entity.id
_entity.type
_entity.pdbx_description
1 polymer ?
#
loop_
_entity_poly.entity_id
_entity_poly.type
_entity_poly.pdbx_seq_one_letter_code
_entity_poly.pdbx_strand_id
1 'polypeptide(L)'
;MFTSLTGSQKSAVSKGMILKGMPMDAVYLAWGRPDGIKEGNLNGKKLEKWRYSSHVPVWNQNVIYSNHHYYHHDYSGPFYNSTSVGYIPYTSAIVEFENRKVTAWEQER
;
A
#
# COMPACT_ATOMS: atom_id res chain seq x y z
N MET A 1 4.26 15.86 -21.48
CA MET A 1 4.30 14.70 -20.56
C MET A 1 5.25 14.86 -19.37
N PHE A 2 6.44 15.49 -19.48
CA PHE A 2 7.17 16.01 -18.30
C PHE A 2 7.51 17.52 -18.41
N THR A 3 7.31 18.06 -19.61
CA THR A 3 7.62 19.44 -20.01
C THR A 3 6.58 20.46 -19.56
N SER A 4 5.38 20.02 -19.14
CA SER A 4 4.32 20.88 -18.59
C SER A 4 4.40 21.06 -17.07
N LEU A 5 5.37 20.41 -16.40
CA LEU A 5 5.56 20.52 -14.97
C LEU A 5 6.45 21.73 -14.66
N THR A 6 5.98 22.57 -13.74
CA THR A 6 6.78 23.69 -13.22
C THR A 6 8.00 23.15 -12.46
N GLY A 7 9.06 23.95 -12.32
CA GLY A 7 10.30 23.51 -11.65
C GLY A 7 10.05 22.93 -10.25
N SER A 8 9.12 23.53 -9.49
CA SER A 8 8.72 23.05 -8.17
C SER A 8 8.03 21.68 -8.21
N GLN A 9 7.21 21.41 -9.23
CA GLN A 9 6.57 20.10 -9.40
C GLN A 9 7.58 19.01 -9.72
N LYS A 10 8.58 19.31 -10.57
CA LYS A 10 9.65 18.34 -10.86
C LYS A 10 10.45 17.98 -9.61
N SER A 11 10.82 18.98 -8.80
CA SER A 11 11.54 18.72 -7.55
C SER A 11 10.71 17.92 -6.55
N ALA A 12 9.40 18.13 -6.50
CA ALA A 12 8.50 17.35 -5.64
C ALA A 12 8.43 15.89 -6.10
N VAL A 13 8.21 15.65 -7.41
CA VAL A 13 8.20 14.30 -8.00
C VAL A 13 9.50 13.56 -7.70
N SER A 14 10.67 14.21 -7.86
CA SER A 14 11.97 13.60 -7.55
C SER A 14 12.15 13.23 -6.07
N LYS A 15 11.39 13.87 -5.16
CA LYS A 15 11.40 13.57 -3.72
C LYS A 15 10.26 12.62 -3.32
N GLY A 16 9.50 12.08 -4.28
CA GLY A 16 8.32 11.25 -4.01
C GLY A 16 7.14 12.03 -3.40
N MET A 17 7.11 13.36 -3.56
CA MET A 17 6.03 14.21 -3.06
C MET A 17 5.05 14.57 -4.17
N ILE A 18 3.77 14.61 -3.82
CA ILE A 18 2.70 15.04 -4.72
C ILE A 18 2.17 16.40 -4.28
N LEU A 19 1.93 17.29 -5.26
CA LEU A 19 1.33 18.59 -5.02
C LEU A 19 -0.04 18.68 -5.70
N LYS A 20 -0.93 19.46 -5.10
CA LYS A 20 -2.23 19.79 -5.69
C LYS A 20 -2.06 20.42 -7.08
N GLY A 21 -2.91 20.02 -8.02
CA GLY A 21 -2.91 20.50 -9.39
C GLY A 21 -1.91 19.79 -10.32
N MET A 22 -1.10 18.86 -9.81
CA MET A 22 -0.26 18.02 -10.66
C MET A 22 -1.10 17.15 -11.60
N PRO A 23 -0.64 16.88 -12.83
CA PRO A 23 -1.28 15.90 -13.70
C PRO A 23 -1.05 14.47 -13.19
N MET A 24 -1.96 13.55 -13.54
CA MET A 24 -1.82 12.12 -13.24
C MET A 24 -0.45 11.55 -13.64
N ASP A 25 0.09 11.95 -14.79
CA ASP A 25 1.39 11.48 -15.28
C ASP A 25 2.53 11.80 -14.29
N ALA A 26 2.46 12.95 -13.59
CA ALA A 26 3.47 13.31 -12.59
C ALA A 26 3.39 12.45 -11.34
N VAL A 27 2.17 12.10 -10.94
CA VAL A 27 1.93 11.16 -9.83
C VAL A 27 2.44 9.78 -10.18
N TYR A 28 2.17 9.31 -11.40
CA TYR A 28 2.68 8.04 -11.90
C TYR A 28 4.21 7.99 -11.90
N LEU A 29 4.87 9.11 -12.21
CA LEU A 29 6.33 9.19 -12.14
C LEU A 29 6.87 9.22 -10.70
N ALA A 30 6.13 9.81 -9.77
CA ALA A 30 6.54 9.91 -8.37
C ALA A 30 6.35 8.60 -7.61
N TRP A 31 5.18 7.97 -7.74
CA TRP A 31 4.76 6.81 -6.95
C TRP A 31 4.62 5.52 -7.75
N GLY A 32 4.71 5.59 -9.08
CA GLY A 32 4.55 4.43 -9.94
C GLY A 32 3.09 4.05 -10.16
N ARG A 33 2.90 2.79 -10.57
CA ARG A 33 1.60 2.22 -10.91
C ARG A 33 0.75 2.01 -9.64
N PRO A 34 -0.50 2.49 -9.60
CA PRO A 34 -1.39 2.24 -8.47
C PRO A 34 -1.88 0.78 -8.44
N ASP A 35 -2.17 0.29 -7.25
CA ASP A 35 -2.74 -1.06 -7.03
C ASP A 35 -4.23 -1.11 -7.34
N GLY A 36 -4.93 0.01 -7.21
CA GLY A 36 -6.34 0.12 -7.54
C GLY A 36 -6.70 1.49 -8.09
N ILE A 37 -7.56 1.50 -9.11
CA ILE A 37 -8.12 2.71 -9.70
C ILE A 37 -9.64 2.65 -9.52
N LYS A 38 -10.24 3.74 -9.02
CA LYS A 38 -11.69 3.92 -8.95
C LYS A 38 -12.05 5.14 -9.78
N GLU A 39 -12.87 4.94 -10.80
CA GLU A 39 -13.41 6.02 -11.61
C GLU A 39 -14.85 6.34 -11.18
N GLY A 40 -15.20 7.61 -11.28
CA GLY A 40 -16.53 8.12 -10.96
C GLY A 40 -16.84 9.38 -11.75
N ASN A 41 -18.10 9.76 -11.73
CA ASN A 41 -18.54 11.03 -12.29
C ASN A 41 -19.38 11.73 -11.24
N LEU A 42 -18.91 12.90 -10.80
CA LEU A 42 -19.62 13.72 -9.83
C LEU A 42 -19.94 15.06 -10.49
N ASN A 43 -21.23 15.36 -10.64
CA ASN A 43 -21.72 16.61 -11.23
C ASN A 43 -21.12 16.94 -12.61
N GLY A 44 -20.95 15.92 -13.46
CA GLY A 44 -20.40 16.06 -14.81
C GLY A 44 -18.87 16.13 -14.88
N LYS A 45 -18.18 16.06 -13.73
CA LYS A 45 -16.72 16.03 -13.66
C LYS A 45 -16.22 14.61 -13.47
N LYS A 46 -15.20 14.24 -14.25
CA LYS A 46 -14.55 12.94 -14.11
C LYS A 46 -13.72 12.95 -12.83
N LEU A 47 -14.12 12.11 -11.88
CA LEU A 47 -13.42 11.85 -10.65
C LEU A 47 -12.65 10.54 -10.81
N GLU A 48 -11.40 10.51 -10.42
CA GLU A 48 -10.58 9.30 -10.44
C GLU A 48 -9.81 9.23 -9.13
N LYS A 49 -9.77 8.05 -8.50
CA LYS A 49 -9.04 7.84 -7.25
C LYS A 49 -8.08 6.68 -7.44
N TRP A 50 -6.81 6.93 -7.17
CA TRP A 50 -5.76 5.93 -7.18
C TRP A 50 -5.46 5.50 -5.76
N ARG A 51 -5.42 4.20 -5.53
CA ARG A 51 -5.08 3.59 -4.25
C ARG A 51 -3.76 2.86 -4.39
N TYR A 52 -2.87 3.11 -3.44
CA TYR A 52 -1.61 2.43 -3.25
C TYR A 52 -1.71 1.61 -1.98
N SER A 53 -1.28 0.36 -2.06
CA SER A 53 -1.34 -0.60 -0.97
C SER A 53 0.06 -1.09 -0.63
N SER A 54 0.32 -1.22 0.66
CA SER A 54 1.55 -1.80 1.18
C SER A 54 1.21 -3.07 1.95
N HIS A 55 2.20 -3.94 2.13
CA HIS A 55 2.01 -5.21 2.85
C HIS A 55 2.78 -5.15 4.16
N VAL A 56 2.09 -5.36 5.28
CA VAL A 56 2.74 -5.56 6.57
C VAL A 56 2.91 -7.06 6.85
N PRO A 57 4.10 -7.50 7.27
CA PRO A 57 4.29 -8.87 7.73
C PRO A 57 3.61 -9.05 9.10
N VAL A 58 2.78 -10.08 9.20
CA VAL A 58 2.18 -10.53 10.44
C VAL A 58 2.79 -11.87 10.82
N TRP A 59 3.45 -11.91 11.97
CA TRP A 59 4.07 -13.11 12.51
C TRP A 59 3.03 -13.93 13.27
N ASN A 60 2.71 -15.12 12.76
CA ASN A 60 1.86 -16.06 13.48
C ASN A 60 2.75 -17.10 14.18
N GLN A 61 2.75 -17.06 15.51
CA GLN A 61 3.38 -18.10 16.34
C GLN A 61 2.28 -19.07 16.79
N ASN A 62 2.21 -20.24 16.17
CA ASN A 62 1.32 -21.30 16.62
C ASN A 62 2.06 -22.18 17.63
N VAL A 63 1.69 -22.09 18.91
CA VAL A 63 2.12 -23.04 19.93
C VAL A 63 1.20 -24.26 19.84
N ILE A 64 1.69 -25.36 19.26
CA ILE A 64 0.93 -26.61 19.22
C ILE A 64 0.99 -27.25 20.61
N TYR A 65 -0.07 -27.12 21.39
CA TYR A 65 -0.27 -27.91 22.61
C TYR A 65 -0.60 -29.34 22.21
N SER A 66 0.41 -30.21 22.18
CA SER A 66 0.17 -31.64 22.06
C SER A 66 -0.41 -32.15 23.38
N ASN A 67 -1.72 -32.38 23.40
CA ASN A 67 -2.43 -33.07 24.47
C ASN A 67 -2.01 -34.56 24.46
N HIS A 68 -0.83 -34.85 25.01
CA HIS A 68 -0.30 -36.20 25.12
C HIS A 68 -1.10 -36.98 26.15
N HIS A 69 -1.98 -37.86 25.67
CA HIS A 69 -2.44 -39.00 26.46
C HIS A 69 -1.28 -39.99 26.60
N TYR A 70 -0.94 -40.27 27.85
CA TYR A 70 0.10 -41.16 28.37
C TYR A 70 0.42 -42.38 27.49
N TYR A 71 1.64 -42.45 26.97
CA TYR A 71 2.47 -43.65 27.01
C TYR A 71 3.96 -43.27 27.01
N HIS A 72 4.66 -43.96 27.89
CA HIS A 72 6.07 -43.92 28.23
C HIS A 72 7.00 -43.90 26.99
N HIS A 73 7.95 -42.97 26.92
CA HIS A 73 9.34 -43.20 26.49
C HIS A 73 10.14 -41.89 26.50
N ASP A 74 11.34 -41.95 27.07
CA ASP A 74 12.41 -40.96 26.98
C ASP A 74 12.61 -40.49 25.53
N TYR A 75 12.63 -39.18 25.27
CA TYR A 75 13.49 -38.49 24.28
C TYR A 75 13.07 -37.00 24.18
N SER A 76 14.06 -36.12 24.35
CA SER A 76 14.16 -34.69 24.00
C SER A 76 12.88 -33.92 23.61
N GLY A 77 12.64 -32.81 24.32
CA GLY A 77 11.39 -32.04 24.36
C GLY A 77 10.76 -31.61 23.01
N PRO A 78 9.40 -31.58 22.91
CA PRO A 78 8.70 -31.44 21.64
C PRO A 78 8.26 -29.99 21.40
N PHE A 79 9.19 -29.04 21.31
CA PHE A 79 8.85 -27.67 20.90
C PHE A 79 9.16 -27.47 19.41
N TYR A 80 8.25 -27.90 18.54
CA TYR A 80 8.26 -27.48 17.14
C TYR A 80 7.58 -26.10 17.03
N ASN A 81 8.38 -25.03 17.06
CA ASN A 81 7.90 -23.68 16.75
C ASN A 81 7.76 -23.53 15.23
N SER A 82 6.54 -23.62 14.70
CA SER A 82 6.25 -23.23 13.31
C SER A 82 5.91 -21.74 13.27
N THR A 83 6.87 -20.93 12.83
CA THR A 83 6.66 -19.50 12.54
C THR A 83 6.23 -19.35 11.09
N SER A 84 4.98 -18.94 10.85
CA SER A 84 4.52 -18.54 9.52
C SER A 84 4.41 -17.01 9.45
N VAL A 85 4.84 -16.44 8.31
CA VAL A 85 4.69 -15.01 8.01
C VAL A 85 3.49 -14.87 7.07
N GLY A 86 2.42 -14.25 7.56
CA GLY A 86 1.33 -13.77 6.71
C GLY A 86 1.61 -12.34 6.25
N TYR A 87 1.04 -11.93 5.12
CA TYR A 87 1.07 -10.53 4.67
C TYR A 87 -0.34 -10.04 4.49
N ILE A 88 -0.71 -8.98 5.22
CA ILE A 88 -2.02 -8.35 5.08
C ILE A 88 -1.85 -7.06 4.26
N PRO A 89 -2.55 -6.91 3.12
CA PRO A 89 -2.51 -5.67 2.36
C PRO A 89 -3.28 -4.58 3.12
N TYR A 90 -2.65 -3.42 3.28
CA TYR A 90 -3.28 -2.21 3.83
C TYR A 90 -3.12 -1.04 2.85
N THR A 91 -3.94 0.00 3.00
CA THR A 91 -3.91 1.16 2.11
C THR A 91 -2.92 2.18 2.62
N SER A 92 -1.78 2.35 1.95
CA SER A 92 -0.72 3.25 2.37
C SER A 92 -0.88 4.66 1.81
N ALA A 93 -1.48 4.81 0.63
CA ALA A 93 -1.76 6.13 0.07
C ALA A 93 -2.97 6.14 -0.86
N ILE A 94 -3.64 7.29 -0.93
CA ILE A 94 -4.77 7.55 -1.83
C ILE A 94 -4.52 8.90 -2.52
N VAL A 95 -4.70 8.95 -3.84
CA VAL A 95 -4.65 10.20 -4.60
C VAL A 95 -5.99 10.39 -5.30
N GLU A 96 -6.56 11.58 -5.16
CA GLU A 96 -7.79 11.98 -5.82
C GLU A 96 -7.49 12.91 -6.99
N PHE A 97 -8.16 12.65 -8.11
CA PHE A 97 -8.07 13.43 -9.32
C PHE A 97 -9.45 13.90 -9.74
N GLU A 98 -9.52 15.15 -10.19
CA GLU A 98 -10.67 15.72 -10.87
C GLU A 98 -10.18 16.25 -12.22
N ASN A 99 -10.83 15.82 -13.31
CA ASN A 99 -10.45 16.21 -14.67
C ASN A 99 -8.94 16.01 -14.95
N ARG A 100 -8.38 14.88 -14.48
CA ARG A 100 -6.97 14.47 -14.64
C ARG A 100 -5.93 15.27 -13.86
N LYS A 101 -6.35 16.09 -12.89
CA LYS A 101 -5.45 16.84 -12.00
C LYS A 101 -5.67 16.45 -10.55
N VAL A 102 -4.59 16.38 -9.79
CA VAL A 102 -4.62 16.09 -8.35
C VAL A 102 -5.44 17.15 -7.63
N THR A 103 -6.48 16.74 -6.92
CA THR A 103 -7.26 17.63 -6.05
C THR A 103 -6.86 17.47 -4.59
N ALA A 104 -6.63 16.23 -4.16
CA ALA A 104 -6.25 15.83 -2.83
C ALA A 104 -5.39 14.56 -2.86
N TRP A 105 -4.61 14.33 -1.82
CA TRP A 105 -3.92 13.07 -1.59
C TRP A 105 -3.77 12.85 -0.08
N GLU A 106 -3.74 11.59 0.31
CA GLU A 106 -3.56 11.13 1.67
C GLU A 106 -2.48 10.05 1.65
N GLN A 107 -1.56 10.10 2.62
CA GLN A 107 -0.50 9.12 2.77
C GLN A 107 -0.34 8.80 4.24
N GLU A 108 -0.33 7.51 4.56
CA GLU A 108 -0.06 6.98 5.89
C GLU A 108 1.45 7.05 6.15
N ARG A 109 1.85 7.57 7.32
CA ARG A 109 3.25 7.87 7.67
C ARG A 109 3.71 7.07 8.88
#